data_AF-A0A8H4C5Y9-F1
#
_entry.id   AF-A0A8H4C5Y9-F1
#
_cell.length_a   1.000
_cell.length_b   1.000
_cell.length_c   1.000
_cell.angle_alpha   90.00
_cell.angle_beta   90.00
_cell.angle_gamma   90.00
#
_symmetry.space_group_name_H-M   'P 1'
#
loop_
_entity.id
_entity.type
_entity.pdbx_description
1 polymer ?
#
loop_
_entity_poly.entity_id
_entity_poly.type
_entity_poly.pdbx_seq_one_letter_code
_entity_poly.pdbx_strand_id
1 'polypeptide(L)'
;MNTTPNQDEINEEPWKYIGYKGYSDLITSENNLLLFRRFDALNVRVTLALQDEISLLEEELSNLEGRMQMKTAPDFHNGTLQGDIPERSSLMKRISDKLRAYSL
;
A
#
# COMPACT_ATOMS: atom_id res chain seq x y z
N MET A 1 36.70 -25.06 9.14
CA MET A 1 35.70 -25.83 9.92
C MET A 1 34.35 -25.21 9.62
N ASN A 2 33.37 -25.99 9.18
CA ASN A 2 32.01 -25.47 8.95
C ASN A 2 31.42 -25.09 10.30
N THR A 3 31.27 -23.80 10.54
CA THR A 3 30.77 -23.21 11.80
C THR A 3 29.24 -23.07 11.82
N THR A 4 28.55 -23.57 10.80
CA THR A 4 27.09 -23.49 10.70
C THR A 4 26.48 -24.74 11.36
N PRO A 5 25.57 -24.58 12.33
CA PRO A 5 24.93 -25.72 13.01
C PRO A 5 24.08 -26.53 12.02
N ASN A 6 24.05 -27.85 12.20
CA ASN A 6 23.20 -28.76 11.43
C ASN A 6 21.75 -28.70 11.93
N GLN A 7 20.79 -29.16 11.12
CA GLN A 7 19.36 -29.10 11.43
C GLN A 7 18.98 -29.85 12.71
N ASP A 8 19.64 -30.98 12.99
CA ASP A 8 19.40 -31.76 14.21
C ASP A 8 19.82 -30.96 15.47
N GLU A 9 20.94 -30.25 15.41
CA GLU A 9 21.42 -29.39 16.50
C GLU A 9 20.50 -28.18 16.72
N ILE A 10 19.94 -27.63 15.63
CA ILE A 10 18.95 -26.54 15.69
C ILE A 10 17.64 -27.02 16.36
N ASN A 11 17.23 -28.25 16.09
CA ASN A 11 16.00 -28.83 16.65
C ASN A 11 16.15 -29.18 18.14
N GLU A 12 17.34 -29.62 18.57
CA GLU A 12 17.64 -29.93 19.97
C GLU A 12 17.80 -28.67 20.83
N GLU A 13 18.45 -27.62 20.32
CA GLU A 13 18.71 -26.37 21.06
C GLU A 13 18.18 -25.11 20.34
N PRO A 14 16.87 -25.01 20.03
CA PRO A 14 16.32 -23.92 19.22
C PRO A 14 16.51 -22.54 19.89
N TRP A 15 16.59 -22.48 21.22
CA TRP A 15 16.85 -21.23 21.97
C TRP A 15 18.24 -20.65 21.71
N LYS A 16 19.22 -21.47 21.34
CA LYS A 16 20.62 -21.07 21.11
C LYS A 16 20.85 -20.63 19.67
N TYR A 17 20.18 -21.27 18.71
CA TYR A 17 20.42 -21.07 17.28
C TYR A 17 19.35 -20.22 16.58
N ILE A 18 18.10 -20.24 17.06
CA ILE A 18 17.00 -19.39 16.55
C ILE A 18 16.79 -18.23 17.53
N GLY A 19 16.36 -18.55 18.75
CA GLY A 19 16.19 -17.59 19.86
C GLY A 19 15.45 -16.31 19.48
N TYR A 20 15.78 -15.22 20.19
CA TYR A 20 15.22 -13.88 19.95
C TYR A 20 15.54 -13.33 18.56
N LYS A 21 16.68 -13.73 17.98
CA LYS A 21 17.10 -13.31 16.64
C LYS A 21 16.15 -13.85 15.57
N GLY A 22 15.87 -15.16 15.56
CA GLY A 22 14.96 -15.76 14.59
C GLY A 22 13.51 -15.29 14.75
N TYR A 23 13.08 -14.98 15.98
CA TYR A 23 11.79 -14.32 16.20
C TYR A 23 11.75 -12.90 15.62
N SER A 24 12.83 -12.14 15.79
CA SER A 24 12.96 -10.79 15.20
C SER A 24 13.03 -10.84 13.67
N ASP A 25 13.78 -11.78 13.11
CA ASP A 25 13.87 -12.01 11.66
C ASP A 25 12.52 -12.45 11.08
N LEU A 26 11.75 -13.29 11.79
CA LEU A 26 10.38 -13.67 11.40
C LEU A 26 9.43 -12.47 11.36
N ILE A 27 9.38 -11.67 12.44
CA ILE A 27 8.51 -10.48 12.52
C ILE A 27 8.89 -9.42 11.49
N THR A 28 10.18 -9.31 11.16
CA THR A 28 10.66 -8.35 10.16
C THR A 28 10.57 -8.86 8.73
N SER A 29 10.44 -10.18 8.51
CA SER A 29 10.29 -10.79 7.18
C SER A 29 8.89 -10.62 6.58
N GLU A 30 7.88 -10.41 7.43
CA GLU A 30 6.55 -10.02 7.01
C GLU A 30 6.42 -8.50 7.13
N ASN A 31 6.50 -7.83 5.98
CA ASN A 31 6.45 -6.36 5.85
C ASN A 31 5.11 -5.71 6.29
N ASN A 32 4.33 -6.31 7.19
CA ASN A 32 3.02 -5.77 7.56
C ASN A 32 2.48 -6.07 8.97
N LEU A 33 3.22 -6.72 9.88
CA LEU A 33 2.60 -7.16 11.15
C LEU A 33 3.48 -6.90 12.36
N LEU A 34 3.31 -5.71 12.96
CA LEU A 34 3.23 -5.44 14.41
C LEU A 34 3.56 -3.97 14.71
N LEU A 35 2.78 -3.04 14.15
CA LEU A 35 2.51 -1.82 14.89
C LEU A 35 1.57 -2.23 16.03
N PHE A 36 2.07 -2.25 17.27
CA PHE A 36 1.21 -2.19 18.45
C PHE A 36 0.44 -0.87 18.39
N ARG A 37 -0.66 -0.87 17.63
CA ARG A 37 -1.51 0.29 17.45
C ARG A 37 -2.28 0.49 18.75
N ARG A 38 -1.73 1.28 19.66
CA ARG A 38 -2.59 2.02 20.59
C ARG A 38 -3.68 2.65 19.71
N PHE A 39 -4.95 2.32 19.98
CA PHE A 39 -6.13 2.62 19.16
C PHE A 39 -6.50 1.66 18.00
N ASP A 40 -6.46 0.33 18.18
CA ASP A 40 -6.88 -0.66 17.16
C ASP A 40 -8.20 -0.30 16.44
N ALA A 41 -9.28 -0.06 17.20
CA ALA A 41 -10.58 0.28 16.61
C ALA A 41 -10.59 1.64 15.87
N LEU A 42 -9.82 2.63 16.34
CA LEU A 42 -9.72 3.94 15.66
C LEU A 42 -8.95 3.80 14.35
N ASN A 43 -7.87 3.03 14.37
CA ASN A 43 -7.05 2.77 13.21
C ASN A 43 -7.83 2.07 12.11
N VAL A 44 -8.60 1.03 12.46
CA VAL A 44 -9.51 0.38 11.52
C VAL A 44 -10.52 1.39 10.94
N ARG A 45 -11.11 2.25 11.77
CA ARG A 45 -12.05 3.29 11.30
C ARG A 45 -11.40 4.31 10.36
N VAL A 46 -10.17 4.74 10.65
CA VAL A 46 -9.42 5.67 9.79
C VAL A 46 -9.07 4.99 8.45
N THR A 47 -8.62 3.74 8.48
CA THR A 47 -8.34 2.97 7.26
C THR A 47 -9.59 2.79 6.40
N LEU A 48 -10.73 2.42 7.01
CA LEU A 48 -12.02 2.32 6.29
C LEU A 48 -12.47 3.67 5.71
N ALA A 49 -12.30 4.77 6.44
CA ALA A 49 -12.62 6.11 5.94
C ALA A 49 -11.72 6.49 4.75
N LEU A 50 -10.43 6.19 4.81
CA LEU A 50 -9.52 6.43 3.68
C LEU A 50 -9.88 5.57 2.46
N GLN A 51 -10.33 4.33 2.65
CA GLN A 51 -10.82 3.48 1.56
C GLN A 51 -12.05 4.09 0.88
N ASP A 52 -13.04 4.50 1.66
CA ASP A 52 -14.25 5.16 1.14
C ASP A 52 -13.90 6.42 0.34
N GLU A 53 -13.04 7.28 0.88
CA GLU A 53 -12.58 8.49 0.20
C GLU A 53 -11.83 8.18 -1.10
N ILE A 54 -10.98 7.14 -1.13
CA ILE A 54 -10.28 6.72 -2.35
C ILE A 54 -11.29 6.20 -3.38
N SER A 55 -12.26 5.38 -2.98
CA SER A 55 -13.28 4.86 -3.89
C SER A 55 -14.11 5.96 -4.55
N LEU A 56 -14.44 7.02 -3.82
CA LEU A 56 -15.11 8.20 -4.41
C LEU A 56 -14.23 8.92 -5.43
N LEU A 57 -12.92 9.01 -5.19
CA LEU A 57 -11.98 9.62 -6.14
C LEU A 57 -11.79 8.74 -7.39
N GLU A 58 -11.82 7.41 -7.24
CA GLU A 58 -11.79 6.47 -8.37
C GLU A 58 -13.04 6.61 -9.25
N GLU A 59 -14.22 6.76 -8.63
CA GLU A 59 -15.45 7.04 -9.35
C GLU A 59 -15.39 8.40 -10.08
N GLU A 60 -14.87 9.45 -9.43
CA GLU A 60 -14.66 10.77 -10.03
C GLU A 60 -13.74 10.66 -11.26
N LEU A 61 -12.67 9.86 -11.18
CA LEU A 61 -11.71 9.64 -12.27
C LEU A 61 -12.36 8.89 -13.43
N SER A 62 -13.06 7.79 -13.14
CA SER A 62 -13.79 7.00 -14.14
C SER A 62 -14.81 7.85 -14.90
N ASN A 63 -15.55 8.71 -14.18
CA ASN A 63 -16.51 9.63 -14.80
C ASN A 63 -15.83 10.68 -15.69
N LEU A 64 -14.68 11.22 -15.27
CA LEU A 64 -13.90 12.15 -16.08
C LEU A 64 -13.38 11.48 -17.36
N GLU A 65 -12.80 10.29 -17.25
CA GLU A 65 -12.30 9.53 -18.39
C GLU A 65 -13.43 9.15 -19.35
N GLY A 66 -14.59 8.76 -18.82
CA GLY A 66 -15.81 8.52 -19.60
C GLY A 66 -16.23 9.74 -20.43
N ARG A 67 -16.20 10.95 -19.83
CA ARG A 67 -16.47 12.20 -20.56
C ARG A 67 -15.46 12.47 -21.67
N MET A 68 -14.17 12.20 -21.42
CA MET A 68 -13.09 12.41 -22.39
C MET A 68 -13.15 11.43 -23.57
N GLN A 69 -13.81 10.28 -23.42
CA GLN A 69 -13.99 9.28 -24.47
C GLN A 69 -15.28 9.47 -25.28
N MET A 70 -16.14 10.43 -24.92
CA MET A 70 -17.38 10.69 -25.66
C MET A 70 -17.09 11.16 -27.08
N LYS A 71 -17.93 10.76 -28.05
CA LYS A 71 -17.81 11.22 -29.46
C LYS A 71 -17.90 12.75 -29.62
N THR A 72 -18.51 13.43 -28.66
CA THR A 72 -18.67 14.89 -28.62
C THR A 72 -17.54 15.59 -27.85
N ALA A 73 -16.61 14.84 -27.25
CA ALA A 73 -15.49 15.41 -26.53
C ALA A 73 -14.46 15.98 -27.52
N PRO A 74 -13.68 17.00 -27.10
CA PRO A 74 -12.54 17.47 -27.89
C PRO A 74 -11.54 16.35 -28.17
N ASP A 75 -10.90 16.39 -29.34
CA ASP A 75 -9.82 15.47 -29.67
C ASP A 75 -8.65 15.68 -28.71
N PHE A 76 -8.35 14.67 -27.90
CA PHE A 76 -7.37 14.74 -26.84
C PHE A 76 -6.60 13.42 -26.73
N HIS A 77 -5.27 13.52 -26.64
CA HIS A 77 -4.40 12.35 -26.58
C HIS A 77 -4.41 11.71 -25.19
N ASN A 78 -5.36 10.80 -24.94
CA ASN A 78 -5.49 10.09 -23.66
C ASN A 78 -4.35 9.12 -23.32
N GLY A 79 -3.45 8.80 -24.26
CA GLY A 79 -2.34 7.86 -24.04
C GLY A 79 -1.05 8.45 -23.45
N THR A 80 -1.04 9.71 -23.03
CA THR A 80 0.14 10.36 -22.42
C THR A 80 -0.24 11.12 -21.16
N LEU A 81 0.67 11.11 -20.17
CA LEU A 81 0.58 11.94 -18.97
C LEU A 81 1.15 13.35 -19.21
N GLN A 82 1.95 13.54 -20.26
CA GLN A 82 2.54 14.83 -20.57
C GLN A 82 1.50 15.72 -21.28
N GLY A 83 1.30 16.93 -20.76
CA GLY A 83 0.31 17.85 -21.31
C GLY A 83 -1.14 17.47 -20.95
N ASP A 84 -1.31 16.76 -19.83
CA ASP A 84 -2.62 16.34 -19.36
C ASP A 84 -3.53 17.54 -19.02
N ILE A 85 -4.85 17.32 -19.04
CA ILE A 85 -5.80 18.35 -18.64
C ILE A 85 -5.64 18.68 -17.15
N PRO A 86 -5.80 19.96 -16.75
CA PRO A 86 -5.64 20.37 -15.35
C PRO A 86 -6.56 19.61 -14.38
N GLU A 87 -7.77 19.26 -14.83
CA GLU A 87 -8.76 18.53 -14.03
C GLU A 87 -8.26 17.13 -13.65
N ARG A 88 -7.84 16.31 -14.63
CA ARG A 88 -7.30 14.96 -14.39
C ARG A 88 -6.00 15.01 -13.59
N SER A 89 -5.12 15.96 -13.88
CA SER A 89 -3.87 16.16 -13.13
C SER A 89 -4.12 16.47 -11.65
N SER A 90 -5.08 17.35 -11.35
CA SER A 90 -5.46 17.69 -9.98
C SER A 90 -6.07 16.50 -9.25
N LEU A 91 -6.92 15.73 -9.93
CA LEU A 91 -7.53 14.53 -9.38
C LEU A 91 -6.49 13.44 -9.07
N MET A 92 -5.55 13.20 -9.99
CA MET A 92 -4.44 12.26 -9.77
C MET A 92 -3.57 12.65 -8.59
N LYS A 93 -3.35 13.96 -8.36
CA LYS A 93 -2.64 14.45 -7.18
C LYS A 93 -3.41 14.14 -5.89
N ARG A 94 -4.72 14.41 -5.84
CA ARG A 94 -5.58 14.10 -4.69
C ARG A 94 -5.57 12.61 -4.35
N ILE A 95 -5.65 11.75 -5.37
CA ILE A 95 -5.56 10.29 -5.23
C ILE A 95 -4.19 9.90 -4.65
N SER A 96 -3.10 10.44 -5.19
CA SER A 96 -1.75 10.17 -4.70
C SER A 96 -1.56 10.55 -3.22
N ASP A 97 -2.08 11.71 -2.81
CA ASP A 97 -2.01 12.17 -1.43
C ASP A 97 -2.78 11.22 -0.48
N LYS A 98 -3.96 10.73 -0.89
CA LYS A 98 -4.75 9.77 -0.11
C LYS A 98 -4.13 8.38 -0.05
N LEU A 99 -3.60 7.88 -1.16
CA LEU A 99 -2.88 6.60 -1.19
C LEU A 99 -1.65 6.62 -0.28
N ARG A 100 -0.92 7.74 -0.24
CA ARG A 100 0.20 7.92 0.69
C ARG A 100 -0.26 7.84 2.15
N ALA A 101 -1.37 8.51 2.48
CA ALA A 101 -1.96 8.47 3.82
C ALA A 101 -2.49 7.07 4.21
N TYR A 102 -2.96 6.28 3.23
CA TYR A 102 -3.43 4.92 3.43
C TYR A 102 -2.28 3.90 3.61
N SER A 103 -1.14 4.14 2.96
CA SER A 103 0.05 3.27 3.02
C SER A 103 0.94 3.45 4.26
N LEU A 104 0.61 4.41 5.13
CA LEU A 104 1.31 4.70 6.39
C LEU A 104 0.55 4.10 7.58
#